data_AF-A0A8T7HWS6-F1
#
_entry.id   AF-A0A8T7HWS6-F1
#
_cell.length_a   1.000
_cell.length_b   1.000
_cell.length_c   1.000
_cell.angle_alpha   90.00
_cell.angle_beta   90.00
_cell.angle_gamma   90.00
#
_symmetry.space_group_name_H-M   'P 1'
#
loop_
_entity.id
_entity.type
_entity.pdbx_description
1 polymer ?
#
loop_
_entity_poly.entity_id
_entity_poly.type
_entity_poly.pdbx_seq_one_letter_code
_entity_poly.pdbx_strand_id
1 'polypeptide(L)'
;MEDILDKLTDYTLALRDALDTTNEANERQQITKHLAVAAEMYALLNRHGNLASIESVFKSEIRNHGWSFISGEAGTNVAKKWIAFTNATDIEH
;
A
#
# COMPACT_ATOMS: atom_id res chain seq x y z
N MET A 1 -5.23 9.32 12.96
CA MET A 1 -5.93 9.45 11.67
C MET A 1 -5.07 10.16 10.65
N GLU A 2 -4.56 11.37 10.95
CA GLU A 2 -3.55 12.04 10.13
C GLU A 2 -2.28 11.19 9.94
N ASP A 3 -1.80 10.53 11.01
CA ASP A 3 -0.66 9.61 10.93
C ASP A 3 -0.89 8.44 9.95
N ILE A 4 -2.08 7.83 9.97
CA ILE A 4 -2.44 6.73 9.06
C ILE A 4 -2.47 7.22 7.61
N LEU A 5 -3.05 8.39 7.36
CA LEU A 5 -3.09 9.00 6.03
C LEU A 5 -1.69 9.38 5.53
N ASP A 6 -0.83 9.89 6.41
CA ASP A 6 0.57 10.16 6.12
C ASP A 6 1.30 8.88 5.70
N LYS A 7 1.18 7.80 6.49
CA LYS A 7 1.80 6.51 6.19
C LYS A 7 1.27 5.85 4.91
N LEU A 8 -0.03 5.98 4.64
CA LEU A 8 -0.63 5.52 3.39
C LEU A 8 -0.14 6.33 2.19
N THR A 9 0.04 7.65 2.36
CA THR A 9 0.60 8.53 1.33
C THR A 9 2.04 8.13 1.03
N ASP A 10 2.84 7.91 2.06
CA ASP A 10 4.20 7.39 1.99
C ASP A 10 4.29 6.07 1.21
N TYR A 11 3.38 5.12 1.49
CA TYR A 11 3.26 3.86 0.76
C TYR A 11 2.90 4.06 -0.72
N THR A 12 1.93 4.93 -1.00
CA THR A 12 1.47 5.26 -2.36
C THR A 12 2.61 5.88 -3.18
N LEU A 13 3.41 6.76 -2.58
CA LEU A 13 4.56 7.37 -3.24
C LEU A 13 5.68 6.35 -3.48
N ALA A 14 5.93 5.44 -2.54
CA ALA A 14 6.91 4.37 -2.73
C ALA A 14 6.50 3.42 -3.88
N LEU A 15 5.21 3.08 -4.00
CA LEU A 15 4.71 2.30 -5.14
C LEU A 15 4.88 3.02 -6.47
N ARG A 16 4.60 4.33 -6.50
CA ARG A 16 4.81 5.15 -7.71
C ARG A 16 6.28 5.17 -8.12
N ASP A 17 7.17 5.37 -7.17
CA ASP A 17 8.63 5.36 -7.41
C ASP A 17 9.11 3.98 -7.91
N ALA A 18 8.61 2.91 -7.29
CA ALA A 18 8.88 1.55 -7.75
C ALA A 18 8.38 1.30 -9.17
N LEU A 19 7.22 1.86 -9.55
CA LEU A 19 6.67 1.74 -10.91
C LEU A 19 7.51 2.45 -11.96
N ASP A 20 8.12 3.59 -11.60
CA ASP A 20 8.98 4.39 -12.49
C ASP A 20 10.35 3.73 -12.68
N THR A 21 10.85 3.07 -11.64
CA THR A 21 12.18 2.44 -11.62
C THR A 21 12.21 1.02 -12.14
N THR A 22 11.12 0.24 -12.04
CA THR A 22 11.09 -1.12 -12.59
C THR A 22 10.87 -1.14 -14.11
N ASN A 23 11.66 -1.95 -14.81
CA ASN A 23 11.46 -2.26 -16.22
C ASN A 23 10.77 -3.62 -16.47
N GLU A 24 10.50 -4.39 -15.41
CA GLU A 24 9.90 -5.71 -15.54
C GLU A 24 8.37 -5.59 -15.66
N ALA A 25 7.82 -5.98 -16.83
CA ALA A 25 6.39 -5.87 -17.10
C ALA A 25 5.51 -6.59 -16.05
N ASN A 26 6.00 -7.71 -15.50
CA ASN A 26 5.30 -8.45 -14.45
C ASN A 26 5.26 -7.68 -13.12
N GLU A 27 6.38 -7.08 -12.70
CA GLU A 27 6.43 -6.24 -11.50
C GLU A 27 5.57 -4.98 -11.68
N ARG A 28 5.64 -4.32 -12.84
CA ARG A 28 4.79 -3.15 -13.15
C ARG A 28 3.31 -3.45 -12.99
N GLN A 29 2.86 -4.62 -13.45
CA GLN A 29 1.47 -5.02 -13.31
C GLN A 29 1.08 -5.21 -11.83
N GLN A 30 1.95 -5.82 -11.02
CA GLN A 30 1.70 -6.00 -9.58
C GLN A 30 1.68 -4.64 -8.88
N ILE A 31 2.69 -3.79 -9.11
CA ILE A 31 2.79 -2.45 -8.53
C ILE A 31 1.56 -1.61 -8.87
N THR A 32 1.08 -1.68 -10.11
CA THR A 32 -0.13 -0.95 -10.54
C THR A 32 -1.38 -1.41 -9.79
N LYS A 33 -1.52 -2.72 -9.52
CA LYS A 33 -2.64 -3.24 -8.72
C LYS A 33 -2.59 -2.72 -7.28
N HIS A 34 -1.42 -2.81 -6.64
CA HIS A 34 -1.22 -2.30 -5.29
C HIS A 34 -1.42 -0.79 -5.20
N LEU A 35 -1.01 -0.04 -6.22
CA LEU A 35 -1.24 1.40 -6.31
C LEU A 35 -2.73 1.73 -6.41
N ALA A 36 -3.50 0.97 -7.19
CA ALA A 36 -4.95 1.14 -7.28
C ALA A 36 -5.63 0.88 -5.92
N VAL A 37 -5.20 -0.17 -5.22
CA VAL A 37 -5.72 -0.52 -3.89
C VAL A 37 -5.35 0.56 -2.85
N ALA A 38 -4.11 1.05 -2.86
CA ALA A 38 -3.69 2.17 -2.00
C ALA A 38 -4.49 3.45 -2.27
N ALA A 39 -4.75 3.77 -3.54
CA ALA A 39 -5.58 4.91 -3.93
C ALA A 39 -7.04 4.75 -3.50
N GLU A 40 -7.60 3.53 -3.57
CA GLU A 40 -8.94 3.23 -3.06
C GLU A 40 -9.02 3.42 -1.54
N MET A 41 -8.04 2.90 -0.79
CA MET A 41 -7.96 3.11 0.66
C MET A 41 -7.85 4.60 0.99
N TYR A 42 -7.05 5.35 0.23
CA TYR A 42 -6.90 6.80 0.44
C TYR A 42 -8.22 7.53 0.19
N ALA A 43 -8.92 7.21 -0.90
CA ALA A 43 -10.21 7.81 -1.22
C ALA A 43 -11.26 7.51 -0.15
N LEU A 44 -11.31 6.27 0.34
CA LEU A 44 -12.23 5.84 1.39
C LEU A 44 -11.92 6.51 2.73
N LEU A 45 -10.65 6.56 3.14
CA LEU A 45 -10.23 7.26 4.35
C LEU A 45 -10.54 8.76 4.27
N ASN A 46 -10.22 9.39 3.14
CA ASN A 46 -10.46 10.82 2.96
C ASN A 46 -11.95 11.16 2.91
N ARG A 47 -12.78 10.29 2.32
CA ARG A 47 -14.24 10.49 2.21
C ARG A 47 -14.98 10.24 3.51
N HIS A 48 -14.62 9.19 4.25
CA HIS A 48 -15.37 8.72 5.41
C HIS A 48 -14.71 9.05 6.75
N GLY A 49 -13.43 9.41 6.75
CA GLY A 49 -12.69 9.81 7.96
C GLY A 49 -12.62 8.72 9.02
N ASN A 50 -12.62 7.44 8.65
CA ASN A 50 -12.52 6.34 9.59
C ASN A 50 -11.86 5.10 8.97
N LEU A 51 -11.15 4.33 9.80
CA LEU A 51 -10.46 3.09 9.42
C LEU A 51 -11.41 1.97 9.01
N ALA A 52 -12.60 1.88 9.62
CA ALA A 52 -13.59 0.84 9.31
C ALA A 52 -13.99 0.84 7.82
N SER A 53 -13.91 2.00 7.17
CA SER A 53 -14.22 2.15 5.74
C SER A 53 -13.21 1.44 4.83
N ILE A 54 -11.97 1.22 5.29
CA ILE A 54 -10.93 0.53 4.51
C ILE A 54 -10.66 -0.90 4.97
N GLU A 55 -11.25 -1.36 6.08
CA GLU A 55 -10.93 -2.65 6.68
C GLU A 55 -11.09 -3.83 5.70
N SER A 56 -12.17 -3.83 4.92
CA SER A 56 -12.44 -4.88 3.92
C SER A 56 -11.36 -4.92 2.83
N VAL A 57 -11.01 -3.74 2.28
CA VAL A 57 -9.99 -3.58 1.25
C VAL A 57 -8.61 -3.97 1.79
N PHE A 58 -8.31 -3.50 3.01
CA PHE A 58 -7.06 -3.78 3.72
C PHE A 58 -6.87 -5.28 3.99
N LYS A 59 -7.90 -5.97 4.50
CA LYS A 59 -7.85 -7.42 4.72
C LYS A 59 -7.68 -8.20 3.41
N SER A 60 -8.34 -7.75 2.35
CA SER A 60 -8.15 -8.36 1.03
C SER A 60 -6.72 -8.17 0.53
N GLU A 61 -6.15 -6.99 0.76
CA GLU A 61 -4.79 -6.66 0.35
C GLU A 61 -3.75 -7.45 1.14
N ILE A 62 -3.90 -7.57 2.48
CA ILE A 62 -3.04 -8.42 3.32
C ILE A 62 -3.05 -9.87 2.85
N ARG A 63 -4.23 -10.44 2.55
CA ARG A 63 -4.35 -11.83 2.08
C ARG A 63 -3.68 -12.03 0.73
N ASN A 64 -3.69 -11.01 -0.12
CA ASN A 64 -3.05 -11.04 -1.43
C ASN A 64 -1.55 -10.70 -1.38
N HIS A 65 -1.08 -10.13 -0.26
CA HIS A 65 0.31 -9.76 -0.01
C HIS A 65 1.17 -11.00 0.30
N GLY A 66 1.71 -11.61 -0.75
CA GLY A 66 2.93 -12.41 -0.67
C GLY A 66 4.14 -11.49 -0.68
N TRP A 67 4.91 -11.45 0.41
CA TRP A 67 5.89 -10.43 0.80
C TRP A 67 7.09 -10.11 -0.14
N SER A 68 7.09 -10.55 -1.41
CA SER A 68 8.24 -10.38 -2.32
C SER A 68 7.83 -10.17 -3.79
N PHE A 69 6.93 -9.23 -4.10
CA PHE A 69 6.50 -9.00 -5.50
C PHE A 69 7.33 -7.98 -6.28
N ILE A 70 8.12 -7.15 -5.59
CA ILE A 70 9.09 -6.23 -6.21
C ILE A 70 10.47 -6.58 -5.69
N SER A 71 11.40 -6.81 -6.61
CA SER A 71 12.79 -7.13 -6.30
C SER A 71 13.60 -5.86 -6.02
N GLY A 72 14.72 -6.02 -5.30
CA GLY A 72 15.69 -4.95 -5.09
C GLY A 72 15.31 -3.91 -4.03
N GLU A 73 15.98 -2.75 -4.10
CA GLU A 73 15.87 -1.69 -3.10
C GLU A 73 14.48 -1.04 -3.07
N ALA A 74 13.87 -0.86 -4.25
CA ALA A 74 12.52 -0.32 -4.39
C ALA A 74 11.47 -1.21 -3.69
N GLY A 75 11.54 -2.54 -3.89
CA GLY A 75 10.65 -3.48 -3.21
C GLY A 75 10.84 -3.51 -1.70
N THR A 76 12.09 -3.44 -1.24
CA THR A 76 12.39 -3.34 0.19
C THR A 76 11.81 -2.06 0.80
N ASN A 77 11.87 -0.94 0.08
CA ASN A 77 11.30 0.34 0.53
C ASN A 77 9.77 0.28 0.59
N VAL A 78 9.12 -0.23 -0.47
CA VAL A 78 7.66 -0.43 -0.52
C VAL A 78 7.19 -1.31 0.63
N ALA A 79 7.86 -2.43 0.88
CA ALA A 79 7.53 -3.34 1.99
C ALA A 79 7.65 -2.66 3.36
N LYS A 80 8.71 -1.87 3.59
CA LYS A 80 8.88 -1.11 4.84
C LYS A 80 7.74 -0.11 5.05
N LYS A 81 7.35 0.62 4.00
CA LYS A 81 6.27 1.61 4.06
C LYS A 81 4.90 0.95 4.28
N TRP A 82 4.67 -0.19 3.65
CA TRP A 82 3.48 -1.02 3.91
C TRP A 82 3.40 -1.44 5.37
N ILE A 83 4.47 -2.02 5.93
CA ILE A 83 4.51 -2.45 7.33
C ILE A 83 4.28 -1.26 8.28
N ALA A 84 4.85 -0.10 7.97
CA ALA A 84 4.63 1.11 8.77
C ALA A 84 3.16 1.55 8.75
N PHE A 85 2.50 1.48 7.58
CA PHE A 85 1.07 1.74 7.45
C PHE A 85 0.23 0.70 8.21
N THR A 86 0.47 -0.59 8.03
CA THR A 86 -0.29 -1.65 8.70
C THR A 86 -0.20 -1.53 10.22
N ASN A 87 1.01 -1.29 10.75
CA ASN A 87 1.23 -1.07 12.18
C ASN A 87 0.49 0.18 12.70
N ALA A 88 0.36 1.23 11.89
CA ALA A 88 -0.37 2.44 12.27
C ALA A 88 -1.90 2.24 12.25
N THR A 89 -2.41 1.25 11.50
CA THR A 89 -3.86 1.00 11.40
C THR A 89 -4.46 0.25 12.59
N ASP A 90 -3.67 -0.44 13.41
CA ASP A 90 -4.13 -1.32 14.51
C ASP A 90 -5.19 -2.37 14.08
N ILE A 91 -5.35 -2.59 12.78
CA ILE A 91 -6.30 -3.57 12.23
C ILE A 91 -5.68 -4.94 12.44
N GLU A 92 -6.21 -5.73 13.38
CA GLU A 92 -5.76 -7.11 13.64
C GLU A 92 -5.71 -7.92 12.33
N HIS A 93 -4.55 -8.56 12.10
CA HIS A 93 -4.22 -9.33 10.90
C HIS A 93 -4.64 -10.79 11.04
#